data_AF-A0A9D2KPP3-F1
#
_entry.id   AF-A0A9D2KPP3-F1
#
_cell.length_a   1.000
_cell.length_b   1.000
_cell.length_c   1.000
_cell.angle_alpha   90.00
_cell.angle_beta   90.00
_cell.angle_gamma   90.00
#
_symmetry.space_group_name_H-M   'P 1'
#
loop_
_entity.id
_entity.type
_entity.pdbx_description
1 polymer ?
#
loop_
_entity_poly.entity_id
_entity_poly.type
_entity_poly.pdbx_seq_one_letter_code
_entity_poly.pdbx_strand_id
1 'polypeptide(L)'
;MARSITQADIGLLRQVSQELHLRAELLNESGKVLDSLEGIIINDNFSANGSSAQRRSYSCDALLTGPGLIPGRDGKLWMDKKLRIFYGIRSLQTDEIHWYLIGTFLYVSMEYQYSQSQRTVSLTCADLMARYDGTLNGQIESLGSS
;
A
#
# COMPACT_ATOMS: atom_id res chain seq x y z
N MET A 1 6.15 5.60 16.19
CA MET A 1 6.19 4.76 17.41
C MET A 1 6.38 3.33 16.98
N ALA A 2 7.40 2.64 17.48
CA ALA A 2 7.60 1.22 17.21
C ALA A 2 6.54 0.41 17.97
N ARG A 3 5.88 -0.54 17.31
CA ARG A 3 4.92 -1.44 17.95
C ARG A 3 5.68 -2.46 18.80
N SER A 4 5.29 -2.61 20.07
CA SER A 4 5.78 -3.70 20.92
C SER A 4 5.13 -5.01 20.49
N ILE A 5 5.92 -6.06 20.31
CA ILE A 5 5.44 -7.38 19.89
C ILE A 5 4.69 -8.03 21.06
N THR A 6 3.48 -8.48 20.82
CA THR A 6 2.60 -9.14 21.80
C THR A 6 2.53 -10.64 21.57
N GLN A 7 2.05 -11.40 22.58
CA GLN A 7 1.84 -12.84 22.46
C GLN A 7 0.82 -13.21 21.37
N ALA A 8 -0.16 -12.34 21.13
CA ALA A 8 -1.12 -12.49 20.03
C ALA A 8 -0.42 -12.42 18.67
N ASP A 9 0.53 -11.49 18.49
CA ASP A 9 1.31 -11.38 17.24
C ASP A 9 2.13 -12.66 16.97
N ILE A 10 2.71 -13.27 18.01
CA ILE A 10 3.41 -14.55 17.90
C ILE A 10 2.43 -15.68 17.54
N GLY A 11 1.22 -15.67 18.10
CA GLY A 11 0.17 -16.63 17.77
C GLY A 11 -0.25 -16.58 16.29
N LEU A 12 -0.38 -15.38 15.74
CA LEU A 12 -0.71 -15.15 14.32
C LEU A 12 0.38 -15.69 13.38
N LEU A 13 1.64 -15.64 13.78
CA LEU A 13 2.75 -16.21 12.99
C LEU A 13 2.80 -17.74 13.05
N ARG A 14 2.23 -18.35 14.10
CA ARG A 14 2.26 -19.80 14.34
C ARG A 14 1.07 -20.56 13.77
N GLN A 15 0.09 -19.87 13.20
CA GLN A 15 -1.10 -20.51 12.65
C GLN A 15 -0.79 -21.28 11.35
N VAL A 16 -1.58 -22.32 11.07
CA VAL A 16 -1.33 -23.25 9.95
C VAL A 16 -1.51 -22.59 8.57
N SER A 17 -2.44 -21.65 8.46
CA SER A 17 -2.72 -20.90 7.23
C SER A 17 -2.84 -19.41 7.53
N GLN A 18 -2.19 -18.58 6.71
CA GLN A 18 -2.22 -17.13 6.85
C GLN A 18 -2.98 -16.53 5.67
N GLU A 19 -4.11 -15.89 5.97
CA GLU A 19 -4.82 -15.06 5.00
C GLU A 19 -4.31 -13.63 5.19
N LEU A 20 -3.72 -13.11 4.11
CA LEU A 20 -3.05 -11.83 4.08
C LEU A 20 -3.97 -10.79 3.46
N HIS A 21 -4.09 -9.65 4.13
CA HIS A 21 -4.94 -8.55 3.72
C HIS A 21 -4.09 -7.31 3.48
N LEU A 22 -4.44 -6.53 2.47
CA LEU A 22 -3.88 -5.23 2.18
C LEU A 22 -4.89 -4.17 2.59
N ARG A 23 -4.41 -3.14 3.29
CA ARG A 23 -5.11 -1.87 3.39
C ARG A 23 -4.20 -0.75 2.94
N ALA A 24 -4.58 -0.06 1.87
CA ALA A 24 -3.87 1.08 1.32
C ALA A 24 -4.69 2.35 1.57
N GLU A 25 -4.19 3.24 2.40
CA GLU A 25 -4.81 4.53 2.66
C GLU A 25 -4.17 5.60 1.78
N LEU A 26 -5.02 6.39 1.11
CA LEU A 26 -4.60 7.54 0.33
C LEU A 26 -4.50 8.76 1.25
N LEU A 27 -3.36 9.43 1.24
CA LEU A 27 -3.10 10.60 2.07
C LEU A 27 -2.85 11.83 1.21
N ASN A 28 -3.35 12.97 1.69
CA ASN A 28 -2.94 14.26 1.18
C ASN A 28 -1.49 14.58 1.57
N GLU A 29 -0.96 15.68 1.05
CA GLU A 29 0.43 16.07 1.35
C GLU A 29 0.68 16.29 2.85
N SER A 30 -0.33 16.85 3.55
CA SER A 30 -0.36 17.08 5.00
C SER A 30 -0.53 15.80 5.84
N GLY A 31 -0.69 14.61 5.22
CA GLY A 31 -0.86 13.34 5.93
C GLY A 31 -2.27 13.03 6.44
N LYS A 32 -3.28 13.79 6.01
CA LYS A 32 -4.70 13.48 6.25
C LYS A 32 -5.15 12.36 5.30
N VAL A 33 -5.83 11.36 5.84
CA VAL A 33 -6.45 10.28 5.07
C VAL A 33 -7.61 10.84 4.25
N LEU A 34 -7.56 10.64 2.95
CA LEU A 34 -8.61 11.02 2.00
C LEU A 34 -9.53 9.84 1.71
N ASP A 35 -8.96 8.66 1.51
CA ASP A 35 -9.70 7.44 1.25
C ASP A 35 -8.88 6.19 1.62
N SER A 36 -9.51 5.01 1.60
CA SER A 36 -8.86 3.73 1.86
C SER A 36 -9.38 2.62 0.94
N LEU A 37 -8.46 1.78 0.49
CA LEU A 37 -8.72 0.57 -0.29
C LEU A 37 -8.34 -0.66 0.54
N GLU A 38 -9.21 -1.66 0.57
CA GLU A 38 -8.97 -2.92 1.27
C GLU A 38 -9.14 -4.11 0.31
N GLY A 39 -8.29 -5.12 0.46
CA GLY A 39 -8.32 -6.32 -0.37
C GLY A 39 -7.50 -7.47 0.20
N ILE A 40 -7.65 -8.64 -0.40
CA ILE A 40 -6.90 -9.86 -0.05
C ILE A 40 -5.66 -9.93 -0.93
N ILE A 41 -4.48 -10.12 -0.33
CA ILE A 41 -3.21 -10.20 -1.05
C ILE A 41 -3.11 -11.57 -1.74
N ILE A 42 -2.84 -11.55 -3.04
CA ILE A 42 -2.52 -12.74 -3.83
C ILE A 42 -1.01 -12.95 -3.86
N ASN A 43 -0.27 -11.87 -4.10
CA ASN A 43 1.18 -11.87 -4.17
C ASN A 43 1.70 -10.51 -3.71
N ASP A 44 2.81 -10.49 -2.97
CA ASP A 44 3.45 -9.24 -2.60
C ASP A 44 4.97 -9.39 -2.51
N ASN A 45 5.65 -8.26 -2.62
CA ASN A 45 7.08 -8.17 -2.51
C ASN A 45 7.46 -6.85 -1.83
N PHE A 46 8.10 -6.97 -0.67
CA PHE A 46 8.68 -5.86 0.06
C PHE A 46 10.20 -5.97 0.03
N SER A 47 10.87 -4.90 -0.40
CA SER A 47 12.32 -4.82 -0.43
C SER A 47 12.80 -3.63 0.40
N ALA A 48 13.83 -3.85 1.21
CA ALA A 48 14.51 -2.81 1.96
C ALA A 48 16.03 -3.01 1.87
N ASN A 49 16.73 -2.07 1.22
CA ASN A 49 18.18 -2.12 1.05
C ASN A 49 18.81 -0.77 1.45
N GLY A 50 19.65 -0.79 2.49
CA GLY A 50 20.28 0.41 3.05
C GLY A 50 21.32 1.08 2.14
N SER A 51 21.86 0.35 1.17
CA SER A 51 22.87 0.87 0.23
C SER A 51 22.27 1.52 -1.02
N SER A 52 20.95 1.37 -1.24
CA SER A 52 20.25 1.96 -2.38
C SER A 52 19.82 3.41 -2.08
N ALA A 53 19.78 4.26 -3.11
CA ALA A 53 19.25 5.62 -2.99
C ALA A 53 17.74 5.58 -2.64
N GLN A 54 16.98 4.78 -3.38
CA GLN A 54 15.65 4.36 -2.99
C GLN A 54 15.76 3.14 -2.09
N ARG A 55 15.62 3.36 -0.77
CA ARG A 55 15.91 2.33 0.25
C ARG A 55 14.81 1.30 0.44
N ARG A 56 13.58 1.63 0.06
CA ARG A 56 12.42 0.75 0.24
C ARG A 56 11.56 0.76 -1.02
N SER A 57 11.05 -0.41 -1.35
CA SER A 57 10.13 -0.60 -2.47
C SER A 57 9.07 -1.61 -2.06
N TYR A 58 7.85 -1.40 -2.50
CA TYR A 58 6.75 -2.31 -2.24
C TYR A 58 5.92 -2.52 -3.49
N SER A 59 5.61 -3.77 -3.80
CA SER A 59 4.71 -4.15 -4.90
C SER A 59 3.75 -5.23 -4.44
N CYS A 60 2.49 -5.14 -4.82
CA CYS A 60 1.50 -6.16 -4.46
C CYS A 60 0.41 -6.33 -5.53
N ASP A 61 -0.09 -7.55 -5.62
CA ASP A 61 -1.29 -7.94 -6.35
C ASP A 61 -2.36 -8.32 -5.33
N ALA A 62 -3.49 -7.63 -5.34
CA ALA A 62 -4.58 -7.84 -4.38
C ALA A 62 -5.94 -7.94 -5.06
N LEU A 63 -6.78 -8.84 -4.56
CA LEU A 63 -8.19 -8.94 -4.90
C LEU A 63 -9.01 -7.98 -4.02
N LEU A 64 -9.72 -7.05 -4.63
CA LEU A 64 -10.48 -6.03 -3.90
C LEU A 64 -11.76 -6.60 -3.29
N THR A 65 -11.95 -6.40 -2.00
CA THR A 65 -13.10 -6.93 -1.24
C THR A 65 -14.25 -5.91 -1.12
N GLY A 66 -13.97 -4.62 -1.30
CA GLY A 66 -14.95 -3.54 -1.13
C GLY A 66 -14.98 -2.51 -2.28
N PRO A 67 -16.01 -1.65 -2.32
CA PRO A 67 -16.08 -0.50 -3.22
C PRO A 67 -15.27 0.68 -2.63
N GLY A 68 -13.94 0.54 -2.51
CA GLY A 68 -13.08 1.73 -2.29
C GLY A 68 -13.04 2.60 -3.55
N LEU A 69 -12.50 3.84 -3.51
CA LEU A 69 -12.23 4.54 -4.79
C LEU A 69 -11.23 3.71 -5.59
N ILE A 70 -11.78 2.95 -6.53
CA ILE A 70 -11.07 2.56 -7.73
C ILE A 70 -10.89 3.89 -8.48
N PRO A 71 -9.66 4.36 -8.75
CA PRO A 71 -9.49 5.52 -9.60
C PRO A 71 -10.25 5.23 -10.89
N GLY A 72 -11.21 6.10 -11.18
CA GLY A 72 -11.82 6.11 -12.50
C GLY A 72 -10.73 6.21 -13.56
N ARG A 73 -11.11 5.89 -14.80
CA ARG A 73 -10.35 5.90 -16.06
C ARG A 73 -9.26 6.98 -16.22
N ASP A 74 -9.29 8.05 -15.42
CA ASP A 74 -8.35 9.16 -15.41
C ASP A 74 -7.13 9.01 -14.49
N GLY A 75 -7.04 8.08 -13.51
CA GLY A 75 -5.81 7.80 -12.72
C GLY A 75 -5.15 8.98 -11.93
N LYS A 76 -5.59 10.22 -12.17
CA LYS A 76 -5.00 11.49 -11.74
C LYS A 76 -5.21 11.79 -10.26
N LEU A 77 -6.18 11.13 -9.62
CA LEU A 77 -6.49 11.36 -8.21
C LEU A 77 -5.33 10.93 -7.29
N TRP A 78 -4.46 10.01 -7.74
CA TRP A 78 -3.45 9.36 -6.91
C TRP A 78 -2.01 9.80 -7.20
N MET A 79 -1.73 10.41 -8.38
CA MET A 79 -0.36 10.82 -8.77
C MET A 79 0.30 11.79 -7.78
N ASP A 80 -0.48 12.67 -7.16
CA ASP A 80 0.01 13.66 -6.20
C ASP A 80 -0.02 13.17 -4.74
N LYS A 81 -0.54 11.96 -4.50
CA LYS A 81 -0.91 11.52 -3.15
C LYS A 81 0.07 10.47 -2.61
N LYS A 82 0.25 10.51 -1.29
CA LYS A 82 1.05 9.50 -0.58
C LYS A 82 0.16 8.30 -0.29
N LEU A 83 0.74 7.10 -0.25
CA LEU A 83 0.05 5.88 0.14
C LEU A 83 0.60 5.39 1.47
N ARG A 84 -0.27 5.12 2.43
CA ARG A 84 0.09 4.45 3.69
C ARG A 84 -0.42 3.03 3.63
N ILE A 85 0.52 2.09 3.66
CA ILE A 85 0.24 0.68 3.43
C ILE A 85 0.28 -0.07 4.75
N PHE A 86 -0.78 -0.83 5.01
CA PHE A 86 -0.91 -1.74 6.13
C PHE A 86 -1.00 -3.17 5.62
N TYR A 87 -0.32 -4.05 6.35
CA TYR A 87 -0.36 -5.49 6.19
C TYR A 87 -1.31 -6.06 7.25
N GLY A 88 -2.35 -6.75 6.82
CA GLY A 88 -3.32 -7.41 7.68
C GLY A 88 -3.07 -8.91 7.73
N ILE A 89 -3.08 -9.49 8.92
CA ILE A 89 -3.09 -10.95 9.09
C ILE A 89 -4.38 -11.31 9.82
N ARG A 90 -5.20 -12.18 9.23
CA ARG A 90 -6.42 -12.67 9.86
C ARG A 90 -6.10 -13.75 10.88
N SER A 91 -6.62 -13.58 12.10
CA SER A 91 -6.57 -14.57 13.17
C SER A 91 -7.58 -15.68 12.93
N LEU A 92 -7.13 -16.94 12.86
CA LEU A 92 -8.06 -18.08 12.75
C LEU A 92 -8.87 -18.34 14.03
N GLN A 93 -8.43 -17.81 15.18
CA GLN A 93 -9.09 -18.05 16.48
C GLN A 93 -10.19 -17.02 16.76
N THR A 94 -9.94 -15.75 16.43
CA THR A 94 -10.85 -14.63 16.73
C THR A 94 -11.58 -14.09 15.51
N ASP A 95 -11.17 -14.50 14.31
CA ASP A 95 -11.64 -14.00 13.02
C ASP A 95 -11.37 -12.51 12.77
N GLU A 96 -10.53 -11.89 13.60
CA GLU A 96 -10.16 -10.49 13.49
C GLU A 96 -8.90 -10.29 12.64
N ILE A 97 -8.86 -9.19 11.88
CA ILE A 97 -7.69 -8.81 11.10
C ILE A 97 -6.79 -7.89 11.93
N HIS A 98 -5.56 -8.33 12.16
CA HIS A 98 -4.55 -7.53 12.82
C HIS A 98 -3.74 -6.74 11.80
N TRP A 99 -3.84 -5.42 11.85
CA TRP A 99 -3.16 -4.51 10.93
C TRP A 99 -1.79 -4.05 11.45
N TYR A 100 -0.79 -4.16 10.59
CA TYR A 100 0.59 -3.74 10.81
C TYR A 100 0.98 -2.69 9.78
N LEU A 101 1.38 -1.52 10.24
CA LEU A 101 1.85 -0.46 9.34
C LEU A 101 3.19 -0.87 8.73
N ILE A 102 3.24 -1.04 7.41
CA ILE A 102 4.49 -1.26 6.68
C ILE A 102 5.21 0.09 6.53
N GLY A 103 4.49 1.11 6.07
CA GLY A 103 5.05 2.44 5.90
C GLY A 103 4.24 3.34 4.99
N THR A 104 4.81 4.52 4.74
CA THR A 104 4.29 5.49 3.78
C THR A 104 5.19 5.50 2.55
N PHE A 105 4.58 5.39 1.39
CA PHE A 105 5.23 5.28 0.10
C PHE A 105 4.64 6.29 -0.88
N LEU A 106 5.38 6.52 -1.96
CA LEU A 106 4.91 7.21 -3.14
C LEU A 106 4.39 6.20 -4.15
N TYR A 107 3.27 6.55 -4.75
CA TYR A 107 2.68 5.83 -5.86
C TYR A 107 3.60 5.91 -7.09
N VAL A 108 3.91 4.78 -7.73
CA VAL A 108 4.67 4.74 -9.00
C VAL A 108 3.76 4.33 -10.15
N SER A 109 3.09 3.19 -10.01
CA SER A 109 2.16 2.69 -11.02
C SER A 109 1.11 1.79 -10.38
N MET A 110 -0.03 1.67 -11.05
CA MET A 110 -1.07 0.75 -10.69
C MET A 110 -1.88 0.33 -11.89
N GLU A 111 -2.14 -0.95 -11.94
CA GLU A 111 -2.93 -1.58 -12.96
C GLU A 111 -4.17 -2.19 -12.32
N TYR A 112 -5.32 -1.92 -12.94
CA TYR A 112 -6.58 -2.53 -12.54
C TYR A 112 -7.03 -3.49 -13.61
N GLN A 113 -7.30 -4.73 -13.19
CA GLN A 113 -7.95 -5.72 -14.01
C GLN A 113 -9.37 -5.91 -13.50
N TYR A 114 -10.34 -5.48 -14.31
CA TYR A 114 -11.76 -5.65 -14.04
C TYR A 114 -12.31 -6.79 -14.92
N SER A 115 -12.71 -7.88 -14.28
CA SER A 115 -13.52 -8.94 -14.89
C SER A 115 -14.92 -8.93 -14.31
N GLN A 116 -15.87 -9.65 -14.93
CA GLN A 116 -17.25 -9.77 -14.45
C GLN A 116 -17.34 -10.32 -13.01
N SER A 117 -16.32 -11.06 -12.55
CA SER A 117 -16.31 -11.74 -11.25
C SER A 117 -15.14 -11.39 -10.35
N GLN A 118 -14.10 -10.73 -10.86
CA GLN A 118 -12.85 -10.47 -10.12
C GLN A 118 -12.35 -9.05 -10.37
N ARG A 119 -11.92 -8.40 -9.29
CA ARG A 119 -11.36 -7.05 -9.29
C ARG A 119 -9.95 -7.11 -8.71
N THR A 120 -8.96 -7.23 -9.57
CA THR A 120 -7.56 -7.32 -9.15
C THR A 120 -6.87 -5.98 -9.34
N VAL A 121 -6.10 -5.57 -8.34
CA VAL A 121 -5.23 -4.40 -8.41
C VAL A 121 -3.78 -4.84 -8.27
N SER A 122 -2.93 -4.37 -9.17
CA SER A 122 -1.47 -4.49 -9.08
C SER A 122 -0.92 -3.12 -8.76
N LEU A 123 -0.27 -2.95 -7.61
CA LEU A 123 0.24 -1.69 -7.10
C LEU A 123 1.76 -1.75 -6.99
N THR A 124 2.44 -0.72 -7.49
CA THR A 124 3.89 -0.53 -7.28
C THR A 124 4.16 0.81 -6.61
N CYS A 125 4.95 0.77 -5.56
CA CYS A 125 5.22 1.88 -4.67
C CYS A 125 6.72 2.00 -4.37
N ALA A 126 7.19 3.24 -4.28
CA ALA A 126 8.57 3.60 -3.97
C ALA A 126 8.63 4.35 -2.63
N ASP A 127 9.78 4.33 -1.98
CA ASP A 127 10.06 5.19 -0.83
C ASP A 127 9.99 6.69 -1.20
N LEU A 128 9.91 7.55 -0.18
CA LEU A 128 9.79 9.00 -0.35
C LEU A 128 11.00 9.63 -1.07
N MET A 129 12.16 8.96 -1.14
CA MET A 129 13.32 9.47 -1.90
C MET A 129 13.06 9.52 -3.41
N ALA A 130 12.09 8.75 -3.93
CA ALA A 130 11.70 8.79 -5.33
C ALA A 130 11.19 10.18 -5.78
N ARG A 131 10.79 11.06 -4.85
CA ARG A 131 10.48 12.48 -5.13
C ARG A 131 11.70 13.28 -5.59
N TYR A 132 12.90 12.89 -5.19
CA TYR A 132 14.13 13.66 -5.41
C TYR A 132 15.05 13.05 -6.47
N ASP A 133 14.86 11.79 -6.85
CA ASP A 133 15.73 11.05 -7.77
C ASP A 133 15.20 11.00 -9.22
N GLY A 134 14.02 11.60 -9.47
CA GLY A 134 13.42 11.62 -10.81
C GLY A 134 12.72 10.31 -11.21
N THR A 135 12.66 9.31 -10.32
CA THR A 135 11.96 8.02 -10.51
C THR A 135 10.48 8.18 -10.88
N LEU A 136 9.85 9.26 -10.42
CA LEU A 136 8.48 9.65 -10.79
C LEU A 136 8.42 10.45 -12.12
N ASN A 137 9.40 10.23 -13.00
CA ASN A 137 9.54 10.86 -14.31
C ASN A 137 9.53 12.40 -14.30
N GLY A 138 10.12 13.00 -13.25
CA GLY A 138 10.27 14.45 -13.16
C GLY A 138 8.97 15.25 -12.97
N GLN A 139 7.86 14.62 -12.53
CA GLN A 139 6.72 15.37 -11.98
C GLN A 139 7.07 15.92 -10.59
N ILE A 140 8.06 16.79 -10.54
CA ILE A 140 8.18 17.76 -9.46
C ILE A 140 6.92 18.61 -9.61
N GLU A 141 6.12 18.73 -8.56
CA GLU A 141 5.13 19.82 -8.46
C GLU A 141 5.92 21.09 -8.72
N SER A 142 5.85 21.57 -9.97
CA SER A 142 6.41 22.85 -10.32
C SER A 142 5.72 23.84 -9.41
N LEU A 143 6.49 24.43 -8.50
CA LEU A 143 6.16 25.69 -7.86
C LEU A 143 6.03 26.74 -8.98
N GLY A 144 4.91 26.67 -9.68
CA GLY A 144 4.41 27.73 -10.54
C GLY A 144 3.96 28.83 -9.61
N SER A 145 4.88 29.75 -9.37
CA SER A 145 4.65 31.10 -8.88
C SER A 145 3.41 31.72 -9.52
N SER A 146 2.40 32.09 -8.72
CA SER A 146 1.65 33.36 -8.69
C SER A 146 0.46 33.23 -7.74
#